data_AF-A0A9P7C559-F1
#
_entry.id   AF-A0A9P7C559-F1
#
_cell.length_a   1.000
_cell.length_b   1.000
_cell.length_c   1.000
_cell.angle_alpha   90.00
_cell.angle_beta   90.00
_cell.angle_gamma   90.00
#
_symmetry.space_group_name_H-M   'P 1'
#
loop_
_entity.id
_entity.type
_entity.pdbx_description
1 polymer ?
#
loop_
_entity_poly.entity_id
_entity_poly.type
_entity_poly.pdbx_seq_one_letter_code
_entity_poly.pdbx_strand_id
1 'polypeptide(L)'
;MELSTYFRINAGHTGQFERTLIVCEDKAYVPYLEGCTAPMRDENQLHAAVVELVALEDAEIKYSTVQNWYPGDENGVGGIYNFVTKRAECRGARSKVTWTQVETGSAITWKYPSCVLLGDDSVGEFHSVALTHHRQQADTGTKMIHVGKRTKSKIVSKGISAGRGQNTYRGLVKVDRNADGARNYTQ
;
A
#
# COMPACT_ATOMS: atom_id res chain seq x y z
N MET A 1 14.50 5.70 15.81
CA MET A 1 14.25 4.26 15.96
C MET A 1 13.10 3.91 15.03
N GLU A 2 13.19 2.83 14.27
CA GLU A 2 12.12 2.41 13.35
C GLU A 2 11.06 1.61 14.11
N LEU A 3 9.79 1.94 13.88
CA LEU A 3 8.67 1.16 14.40
C LEU A 3 8.44 -0.01 13.45
N SER A 4 8.37 -1.23 13.98
CA SER A 4 8.12 -2.43 13.18
C SER A 4 7.07 -3.28 13.85
N THR A 5 6.09 -3.74 13.06
CA THR A 5 5.11 -4.74 13.49
C THR A 5 5.07 -5.87 12.49
N TYR A 6 5.03 -7.09 13.01
CA TYR A 6 5.00 -8.30 12.21
C TYR A 6 3.73 -9.08 12.50
N PHE A 7 2.90 -9.27 11.47
CA PHE A 7 1.68 -10.04 11.57
C PHE A 7 1.87 -11.45 11.00
N ARG A 8 1.34 -12.45 11.71
CA ARG A 8 1.43 -13.85 11.33
C ARG A 8 0.07 -14.54 11.48
N ILE A 9 -0.49 -15.01 10.37
CA ILE A 9 -1.73 -15.80 10.40
C ILE A 9 -1.41 -17.20 10.93
N ASN A 10 -1.83 -17.51 12.16
CA ASN A 10 -1.55 -18.81 12.78
C ASN A 10 -2.79 -19.73 12.90
N ALA A 11 -4.01 -19.20 12.96
CA ALA A 11 -5.22 -20.00 13.23
C ALA A 11 -5.95 -20.46 11.96
N GLY A 12 -6.35 -21.74 11.89
CA GLY A 12 -7.15 -22.35 10.82
C GLY A 12 -8.51 -21.67 10.68
N HIS A 13 -9.05 -21.58 9.47
CA HIS A 13 -10.44 -21.13 9.20
C HIS A 13 -10.80 -19.73 9.74
N THR A 14 -9.81 -18.86 9.96
CA THR A 14 -10.03 -17.49 10.45
C THR A 14 -9.56 -16.47 9.42
N GLY A 15 -10.30 -15.36 9.29
CA GLY A 15 -9.81 -14.18 8.60
C GLY A 15 -8.97 -13.33 9.55
N GLN A 16 -7.85 -12.77 9.06
CA GLN A 16 -7.11 -11.76 9.81
C GLN A 16 -7.66 -10.38 9.44
N PHE A 17 -8.18 -9.69 10.45
CA PHE A 17 -8.64 -8.31 10.35
C PHE A 17 -7.78 -7.43 11.26
N GLU A 18 -7.25 -6.36 10.69
CA GLU A 18 -6.42 -5.42 11.45
C GLU A 18 -6.65 -3.98 11.00
N ARG A 19 -6.44 -3.06 11.95
CA ARG A 19 -6.51 -1.63 11.70
C ARG A 19 -5.28 -0.95 12.27
N THR A 20 -4.57 -0.23 11.41
CA THR A 20 -3.42 0.59 11.79
C THR A 20 -3.79 2.06 11.61
N LEU A 21 -3.64 2.85 12.68
CA LEU A 21 -3.76 4.30 12.63
C LEU A 21 -2.42 4.91 13.07
N ILE A 22 -1.82 5.73 12.20
CA ILE A 22 -0.62 6.50 12.51
C ILE A 22 -0.95 7.97 12.35
N VAL A 23 -0.76 8.75 13.42
CA VAL A 23 -0.84 10.20 13.40
C VAL A 23 0.56 10.76 13.61
N CYS A 24 1.03 11.55 12.68
CA CYS A 24 2.35 12.18 12.68
C CYS A 24 2.17 13.68 12.88
N GLU A 25 2.46 14.12 14.11
CA GLU A 25 2.35 15.50 14.55
C GLU A 25 3.31 16.43 13.80
N ASP A 26 3.12 17.74 13.98
CA ASP A 26 3.90 18.76 13.28
C ASP A 26 5.40 18.52 13.42
N LYS A 27 6.11 18.58 12.28
CA LYS A 27 7.57 18.42 12.16
C LYS A 27 8.09 17.06 12.63
N ALA A 28 7.21 16.09 12.88
CA ALA A 28 7.60 14.74 13.28
C ALA A 28 7.99 13.88 12.07
N TYR A 29 8.75 12.83 12.35
CA TYR A 29 9.17 11.83 11.37
C TYR A 29 8.86 10.43 11.90
N VAL A 30 8.06 9.65 11.16
CA VAL A 30 7.67 8.29 11.54
C VAL A 30 8.03 7.30 10.43
N PRO A 31 9.13 6.55 10.60
CA PRO A 31 9.41 5.36 9.80
C PRO A 31 8.71 4.13 10.43
N TYR A 32 7.84 3.50 9.65
CA TYR A 32 7.06 2.33 10.06
C TYR A 32 7.21 1.19 9.04
N LEU A 33 7.48 -0.01 9.54
CA LEU A 33 7.60 -1.24 8.77
C LEU A 33 6.53 -2.25 9.17
N GLU A 34 5.74 -2.69 8.20
CA GLU A 34 4.78 -3.78 8.32
C GLU A 34 5.32 -5.03 7.62
N GLY A 35 5.47 -6.12 8.36
CA GLY A 35 5.80 -7.44 7.81
C GLY A 35 4.64 -8.40 7.95
N CYS A 36 4.29 -9.14 6.90
CA CYS A 36 3.24 -10.16 6.96
C CYS A 36 3.67 -11.49 6.33
N THR A 37 3.41 -12.61 7.02
CA THR A 37 3.62 -13.97 6.49
C THR A 37 2.52 -14.94 6.89
N ALA A 38 2.30 -15.98 6.09
CA ALA A 38 1.39 -17.07 6.43
C ALA A 38 1.99 -18.45 6.14
N PRO A 39 1.60 -19.47 6.91
CA PRO A 39 1.88 -20.87 6.61
C PRO A 39 1.01 -21.38 5.44
N MET A 40 1.51 -22.42 4.76
CA MET A 40 0.80 -23.13 3.71
C MET A 40 -0.49 -23.77 4.23
N ARG A 41 -1.60 -23.57 3.51
CA ARG A 41 -2.90 -24.22 3.77
C ARG A 41 -3.68 -24.45 2.48
N ASP A 42 -4.45 -25.53 2.48
CA ASP A 42 -5.27 -25.94 1.34
C ASP A 42 -6.55 -25.10 1.20
N GLU A 43 -7.04 -24.51 2.30
CA GLU A 43 -8.19 -23.60 2.28
C GLU A 43 -7.79 -22.13 2.09
N ASN A 44 -8.62 -21.41 1.34
CA ASN A 44 -8.47 -19.98 1.13
C ASN A 44 -8.65 -19.22 2.45
N GLN A 45 -7.73 -18.29 2.74
CA GLN A 45 -7.80 -17.43 3.91
C GLN A 45 -7.93 -15.96 3.49
N LEU A 46 -8.75 -15.21 4.23
CA LEU A 46 -8.94 -13.78 4.02
C LEU A 46 -8.04 -12.97 4.94
N HIS A 47 -7.24 -12.09 4.35
CA HIS A 47 -6.55 -11.01 5.03
C HIS A 47 -7.16 -9.68 4.59
N ALA A 48 -7.79 -8.98 5.53
CA ALA A 48 -8.44 -7.70 5.28
C ALA A 48 -7.98 -6.64 6.28
N ALA A 49 -7.17 -5.71 5.81
CA ALA A 49 -6.58 -4.67 6.66
C ALA A 49 -7.06 -3.26 6.27
N VAL A 50 -7.09 -2.38 7.26
CA VAL A 50 -7.33 -0.94 7.08
C VAL A 50 -6.14 -0.17 7.64
N VAL A 51 -5.54 0.70 6.83
CA VAL A 51 -4.44 1.57 7.27
C VAL A 51 -4.82 3.02 7.03
N GLU A 52 -4.72 3.82 8.08
CA GLU A 52 -4.99 5.25 8.08
C GLU A 52 -3.73 5.98 8.55
N LEU A 53 -3.20 6.86 7.69
CA LEU A 53 -2.09 7.74 8.03
C LEU A 53 -2.55 9.19 8.01
N VAL A 54 -2.18 9.96 9.02
CA VAL A 54 -2.42 11.40 9.09
C VAL A 54 -1.09 12.10 9.31
N ALA A 55 -0.67 12.93 8.34
CA ALA A 55 0.54 13.74 8.45
C ALA A 55 0.16 15.23 8.58
N LEU A 56 0.61 15.87 9.68
CA LEU A 56 0.41 17.29 9.95
C LEU A 56 1.55 18.16 9.36
N GLU A 57 1.69 19.40 9.78
CA GLU A 57 2.57 20.38 9.10
C GLU A 57 4.04 19.98 9.18
N ASP A 58 4.77 19.99 8.06
CA ASP A 58 6.16 19.55 7.97
C ASP A 58 6.41 18.09 8.44
N ALA A 59 5.35 17.29 8.61
CA ALA A 59 5.45 15.91 9.09
C ALA A 59 5.77 14.94 7.95
N GLU A 60 6.59 13.92 8.21
CA GLU A 60 6.94 12.89 7.23
C GLU A 60 6.67 11.47 7.77
N ILE A 61 5.87 10.70 7.03
CA ILE A 61 5.62 9.28 7.30
C ILE A 61 6.23 8.44 6.18
N LYS A 62 7.06 7.47 6.55
CA LYS A 62 7.52 6.41 5.65
C LYS A 62 6.87 5.10 6.06
N TYR A 63 5.98 4.60 5.21
CA TYR A 63 5.27 3.34 5.43
C TYR A 63 5.81 2.28 4.49
N SER A 64 6.53 1.32 5.06
CA SER A 64 7.11 0.20 4.33
C SER A 64 6.32 -1.07 4.60
N THR A 65 6.04 -1.86 3.56
CA THR A 65 5.39 -3.15 3.68
C THR A 65 6.20 -4.23 2.97
N VAL A 66 6.45 -5.35 3.66
CA VAL A 66 7.02 -6.56 3.06
C VAL A 66 6.06 -7.72 3.33
N GLN A 67 5.43 -8.22 2.27
CA GLN A 67 4.47 -9.33 2.40
C GLN A 67 4.92 -10.53 1.56
N ASN A 68 4.99 -11.69 2.21
CA ASN A 68 5.24 -12.98 1.55
C ASN A 68 4.21 -14.00 2.05
N TRP A 69 3.16 -14.17 1.25
CA TRP A 69 2.03 -15.04 1.56
C TRP A 69 2.17 -16.43 0.91
N TYR A 70 1.25 -17.35 1.22
CA TYR A 70 1.14 -18.62 0.50
C TYR A 70 0.23 -18.46 -0.74
N PRO A 71 0.72 -18.71 -1.97
CA PRO A 71 0.01 -18.37 -3.20
C PRO A 71 -1.06 -19.38 -3.62
N GLY A 72 -1.24 -20.46 -2.85
CA GLY A 72 -1.91 -21.67 -3.32
C GLY A 72 -0.94 -22.60 -4.02
N ASP A 73 -1.43 -23.78 -4.40
CA ASP A 73 -0.67 -24.74 -5.19
C ASP A 73 -0.51 -24.32 -6.66
N GLU A 74 0.14 -25.17 -7.48
CA GLU A 74 0.32 -24.93 -8.91
C GLU A 74 -0.98 -24.88 -9.73
N ASN A 75 -2.05 -25.44 -9.19
CA ASN A 75 -3.39 -25.46 -9.77
C ASN A 75 -4.26 -24.29 -9.27
N GLY A 76 -3.73 -23.46 -8.35
CA GLY A 76 -4.45 -22.33 -7.75
C GLY A 76 -5.42 -22.73 -6.65
N VAL A 77 -5.22 -23.89 -6.03
CA VAL A 77 -6.01 -24.33 -4.87
C VAL A 77 -5.40 -23.75 -3.60
N GLY A 78 -6.25 -23.14 -2.77
CA GLY A 78 -5.85 -22.47 -1.54
C GLY A 78 -5.18 -21.11 -1.78
N GLY A 79 -4.46 -20.67 -0.75
CA GLY A 79 -3.77 -19.39 -0.76
C GLY A 79 -4.57 -18.24 -0.14
N ILE A 80 -4.03 -17.02 -0.27
CA ILE A 80 -4.53 -15.87 0.49
C ILE A 80 -5.24 -14.86 -0.40
N TYR A 81 -6.39 -14.39 0.07
CA TYR A 81 -7.07 -13.20 -0.43
C TYR A 81 -6.63 -11.99 0.39
N ASN A 82 -5.92 -11.08 -0.27
CA ASN A 82 -5.29 -9.93 0.36
C ASN A 82 -6.00 -8.66 -0.09
N PHE A 83 -7.01 -8.24 0.69
CA PHE A 83 -7.90 -7.12 0.37
C PHE A 83 -7.70 -5.99 1.38
N VAL A 84 -6.88 -5.01 1.03
CA VAL A 84 -6.44 -4.00 1.98
C VAL A 84 -6.76 -2.60 1.49
N THR A 85 -7.32 -1.80 2.39
CA THR A 85 -7.53 -0.37 2.16
C THR A 85 -6.51 0.42 2.96
N LYS A 86 -5.51 1.00 2.27
CA LYS A 86 -4.54 1.91 2.88
C LYS A 86 -4.77 3.34 2.36
N ARG A 87 -4.84 4.32 3.24
CA ARG A 87 -4.99 5.73 2.87
C ARG A 87 -4.20 6.63 3.80
N ALA A 88 -3.49 7.57 3.20
CA ALA A 88 -2.83 8.66 3.86
C ALA A 88 -3.52 9.98 3.56
N GLU A 89 -3.67 10.81 4.59
CA GLU A 89 -4.06 12.20 4.48
C GLU A 89 -2.85 13.07 4.83
N CYS A 90 -2.29 13.72 3.81
CA CYS A 90 -1.29 14.76 3.96
C CYS A 90 -2.04 16.06 4.30
N ARG A 91 -2.43 16.21 5.57
CA ARG A 91 -3.31 17.28 6.07
C ARG A 91 -2.56 18.61 6.17
N GLY A 92 -1.35 18.58 6.73
CA GLY A 92 -0.56 19.80 6.96
C GLY A 92 0.21 20.26 5.73
N ALA A 93 0.58 21.54 5.71
CA ALA A 93 1.45 22.09 4.67
C ALA A 93 2.82 21.38 4.69
N ARG A 94 3.41 21.16 3.51
CA ARG A 94 4.71 20.49 3.34
C ARG A 94 4.79 19.08 3.95
N SER A 95 3.66 18.48 4.30
CA SER A 95 3.59 17.10 4.79
C SER A 95 3.97 16.12 3.70
N LYS A 96 4.62 15.02 4.08
CA LYS A 96 5.11 13.99 3.16
C LYS A 96 4.69 12.60 3.62
N VAL A 97 4.16 11.81 2.70
CA VAL A 97 3.93 10.38 2.93
C VAL A 97 4.53 9.57 1.79
N THR A 98 5.33 8.57 2.15
CA THR A 98 5.93 7.61 1.23
C THR A 98 5.42 6.21 1.53
N TRP A 99 4.77 5.59 0.54
CA TRP A 99 4.44 4.18 0.52
C TRP A 99 5.54 3.40 -0.19
N THR A 100 6.10 2.40 0.48
CA THR A 100 7.06 1.46 -0.10
C THR A 100 6.55 0.05 0.10
N GLN A 101 6.41 -0.74 -0.96
CA GLN A 101 5.89 -2.09 -0.85
C GLN A 101 6.64 -3.10 -1.72
N VAL A 102 6.82 -4.29 -1.16
CA VAL A 102 7.22 -5.49 -1.87
C VAL A 102 6.17 -6.56 -1.56
N GLU A 103 5.47 -7.01 -2.61
CA GLU A 103 4.31 -7.88 -2.48
C GLU A 103 4.51 -9.15 -3.30
N THR A 104 4.39 -10.30 -2.63
CA THR A 104 4.37 -11.61 -3.26
C THR A 104 3.50 -12.60 -2.47
N GLY A 105 3.12 -13.68 -3.13
CA GLY A 105 2.58 -14.86 -2.46
C GLY A 105 1.07 -14.88 -2.15
N SER A 106 0.25 -13.91 -2.56
CA SER A 106 -1.22 -14.03 -2.36
C SER A 106 -1.86 -14.71 -3.57
N ALA A 107 -2.93 -15.50 -3.40
CA ALA A 107 -3.71 -16.02 -4.52
C ALA A 107 -4.41 -14.88 -5.27
N ILE A 108 -5.02 -13.95 -4.52
CA ILE A 108 -5.59 -12.71 -5.08
C ILE A 108 -5.11 -11.52 -4.23
N THR A 109 -4.58 -10.50 -4.88
CA THR A 109 -4.21 -9.22 -4.24
C THR A 109 -5.05 -8.10 -4.80
N TRP A 110 -5.70 -7.33 -3.92
CA TRP A 110 -6.46 -6.15 -4.30
C TRP A 110 -6.19 -4.97 -3.37
N LYS A 111 -5.35 -4.03 -3.82
CA LYS A 111 -4.84 -2.95 -2.97
C LYS A 111 -4.55 -1.66 -3.72
N TYR A 112 -4.96 -0.54 -3.12
CA TYR A 112 -4.69 0.79 -3.65
C TYR A 112 -4.25 1.78 -2.56
N PRO A 113 -3.03 1.68 -2.00
CA PRO A 113 -2.51 2.68 -1.09
C PRO A 113 -2.62 4.07 -1.71
N SER A 114 -3.24 5.00 -0.99
CA SER A 114 -3.64 6.29 -1.54
C SER A 114 -3.05 7.43 -0.74
N CYS A 115 -2.75 8.55 -1.39
CA CYS A 115 -2.46 9.83 -0.73
C CYS A 115 -3.50 10.86 -1.13
N VAL A 116 -4.13 11.48 -0.13
CA VAL A 116 -4.94 12.69 -0.28
C VAL A 116 -4.06 13.87 0.15
N LEU A 117 -3.63 14.66 -0.83
CA LEU A 117 -2.69 15.77 -0.70
C LEU A 117 -3.46 17.06 -0.42
N LEU A 118 -3.89 17.24 0.83
CA LEU A 118 -4.72 18.36 1.27
C LEU A 118 -3.90 19.62 1.52
N GLY A 119 -2.77 19.49 2.21
CA GLY A 119 -1.91 20.62 2.54
C GLY A 119 -1.16 21.17 1.33
N ASP A 120 -0.98 22.49 1.30
CA ASP A 120 -0.12 23.14 0.31
C ASP A 120 1.31 22.58 0.38
N ASP A 121 1.94 22.42 -0.78
CA ASP A 121 3.28 21.83 -0.94
C ASP A 121 3.42 20.38 -0.43
N SER A 122 2.32 19.68 -0.12
CA SER A 122 2.37 18.29 0.35
C SER A 122 2.80 17.32 -0.74
N VAL A 123 3.41 16.21 -0.32
CA VAL A 123 4.08 15.24 -1.18
C VAL A 123 3.58 13.82 -0.91
N GLY A 124 3.19 13.11 -1.98
CA GLY A 124 2.84 11.69 -1.93
C GLY A 124 3.78 10.85 -2.80
N GLU A 125 4.41 9.83 -2.23
CA GLU A 125 5.27 8.92 -2.98
C GLU A 125 4.75 7.48 -2.87
N PHE A 126 4.84 6.73 -3.97
CA PHE A 126 4.48 5.33 -4.03
C PHE A 126 5.55 4.55 -4.81
N HIS A 127 6.13 3.56 -4.14
CA HIS A 127 7.12 2.65 -4.69
C HIS A 127 6.63 1.22 -4.49
N SER A 128 6.39 0.50 -5.58
CA SER A 128 5.85 -0.86 -5.52
C SER A 128 6.63 -1.82 -6.38
N VAL A 129 6.94 -2.99 -5.82
CA VAL A 129 7.33 -4.20 -6.55
C VAL A 129 6.27 -5.27 -6.27
N ALA A 130 5.64 -5.78 -7.32
CA ALA A 130 4.61 -6.81 -7.22
C ALA A 130 4.99 -8.02 -8.07
N LEU A 131 5.05 -9.21 -7.47
CA LEU A 131 5.36 -10.47 -8.15
C LEU A 131 4.16 -11.41 -8.16
N THR A 132 3.83 -11.96 -9.34
CA THR A 132 2.84 -13.03 -9.49
C THR A 132 3.44 -14.23 -10.23
N HIS A 133 3.23 -15.42 -9.69
CA HIS A 133 3.59 -16.72 -10.26
C HIS A 133 2.38 -17.67 -10.20
N HIS A 134 2.49 -18.88 -10.74
CA HIS A 134 1.45 -19.91 -10.72
C HIS A 134 0.13 -19.40 -11.29
N ARG A 135 -0.96 -19.38 -10.52
CA ARG A 135 -2.27 -18.82 -10.90
C ARG A 135 -2.66 -17.58 -10.09
N GLN A 136 -1.67 -16.90 -9.49
CA GLN A 136 -1.90 -15.69 -8.70
C GLN A 136 -2.46 -14.57 -9.57
N GLN A 137 -3.33 -13.76 -8.97
CA GLN A 137 -3.89 -12.57 -9.58
C GLN A 137 -3.60 -11.35 -8.70
N ALA A 138 -3.06 -10.29 -9.28
CA ALA A 138 -2.83 -9.03 -8.59
C ALA A 138 -3.49 -7.89 -9.35
N ASP A 139 -4.36 -7.14 -8.67
CA ASP A 139 -4.86 -5.83 -9.08
C ASP A 139 -4.39 -4.82 -8.04
N THR A 140 -3.25 -4.20 -8.32
CA THR A 140 -2.57 -3.32 -7.38
C THR A 140 -2.26 -1.97 -8.01
N GLY A 141 -2.14 -0.95 -7.19
CA GLY A 141 -1.68 0.36 -7.64
C GLY A 141 -1.87 1.40 -6.57
N THR A 142 -2.07 2.64 -6.97
CA THR A 142 -2.15 3.76 -6.02
C THR A 142 -3.12 4.83 -6.50
N LYS A 143 -3.62 5.65 -5.58
CA LYS A 143 -4.43 6.82 -5.90
C LYS A 143 -3.78 8.07 -5.31
N MET A 144 -3.36 8.99 -6.17
CA MET A 144 -2.82 10.29 -5.79
C MET A 144 -3.88 11.35 -6.06
N ILE A 145 -4.40 11.96 -5.00
CA ILE A 145 -5.48 12.96 -5.08
C ILE A 145 -4.89 14.31 -4.64
N HIS A 146 -4.65 15.18 -5.61
CA HIS A 146 -4.09 16.52 -5.41
C HIS A 146 -5.20 17.52 -5.11
N VAL A 147 -5.13 18.18 -3.95
CA VAL A 147 -6.10 19.19 -3.50
C VAL A 147 -5.42 20.52 -3.16
N GLY A 148 -4.34 20.49 -2.37
CA GLY A 148 -3.55 21.67 -2.02
C GLY A 148 -2.72 22.19 -3.20
N LYS A 149 -2.27 23.45 -3.09
CA LYS A 149 -1.41 24.09 -4.10
C LYS A 149 -0.02 23.46 -4.09
N ARG A 150 0.63 23.42 -5.27
CA ARG A 150 2.02 22.97 -5.47
C ARG A 150 2.31 21.55 -4.96
N THR A 151 1.27 20.72 -4.83
CA THR A 151 1.37 19.35 -4.39
C THR A 151 2.14 18.49 -5.39
N LYS A 152 2.91 17.53 -4.90
CA LYS A 152 3.74 16.65 -5.75
C LYS A 152 3.42 15.20 -5.50
N SER A 153 3.36 14.41 -6.57
CA SER A 153 3.30 12.96 -6.44
C SER A 153 4.30 12.24 -7.34
N LYS A 154 4.87 11.15 -6.81
CA LYS A 154 5.75 10.25 -7.55
C LYS A 154 5.26 8.82 -7.40
N ILE A 155 5.03 8.16 -8.52
CA ILE A 155 4.58 6.78 -8.59
C ILE A 155 5.63 6.00 -9.38
N VAL A 156 6.17 4.95 -8.77
CA VAL A 156 7.03 3.97 -9.44
C VAL A 156 6.48 2.59 -9.14
N SER A 157 5.99 1.90 -10.17
CA SER A 157 5.46 0.54 -10.05
C SER A 157 6.26 -0.41 -10.93
N LYS A 158 6.70 -1.53 -10.36
CA LYS A 158 7.39 -2.61 -11.06
C LYS A 158 6.60 -3.91 -10.86
N GLY A 159 5.78 -4.25 -11.85
CA GLY A 159 5.08 -5.53 -11.90
C GLY A 159 5.93 -6.60 -12.58
N ILE A 160 6.05 -7.76 -11.94
CA ILE A 160 6.73 -8.94 -12.46
C ILE A 160 5.69 -10.06 -12.52
N SER A 161 5.49 -10.62 -13.71
CA SER A 161 4.58 -11.76 -13.90
C SER A 161 5.33 -12.96 -14.50
N ALA A 162 5.05 -14.14 -13.98
CA ALA A 162 5.65 -15.40 -14.39
C ALA A 162 4.60 -16.54 -14.38
N GLY A 163 4.88 -17.63 -15.10
CA GLY A 163 3.97 -18.77 -15.20
C GLY A 163 2.62 -18.38 -15.80
N ARG A 164 1.52 -18.71 -15.11
CA ARG A 164 0.14 -18.31 -15.49
C ARG A 164 -0.38 -17.16 -14.62
N GLY A 165 0.51 -16.45 -13.92
CA GLY A 165 0.16 -15.33 -13.06
C GLY A 165 -0.34 -14.14 -13.86
N GLN A 166 -1.26 -13.38 -13.27
CA GLN A 166 -1.79 -12.14 -13.86
C GLN A 166 -1.48 -10.97 -12.93
N ASN A 167 -0.77 -9.98 -13.45
CA ASN A 167 -0.39 -8.78 -12.71
C ASN A 167 -0.93 -7.56 -13.45
N THR A 168 -1.85 -6.85 -12.81
CA THR A 168 -2.49 -5.64 -13.33
C THR A 168 -2.15 -4.47 -12.43
N TYR A 169 -1.49 -3.46 -13.01
CA TYR A 169 -1.39 -2.16 -12.38
C TYR A 169 -2.64 -1.33 -12.66
N ARG A 170 -3.28 -0.82 -11.61
CA ARG A 170 -4.41 0.12 -11.71
C ARG A 170 -4.22 1.28 -10.75
N GLY A 171 -3.96 2.46 -11.32
CA GLY A 171 -3.76 3.70 -10.56
C GLY A 171 -4.70 4.82 -10.94
N LEU A 172 -4.75 5.86 -10.10
CA LEU A 172 -5.46 7.10 -10.34
C LEU A 172 -4.58 8.30 -9.95
N VAL A 173 -4.46 9.27 -10.83
CA VAL A 173 -3.96 10.61 -10.49
C VAL A 173 -5.11 11.58 -10.74
N LYS A 174 -5.59 12.23 -9.67
CA LYS A 174 -6.66 13.22 -9.73
C LYS A 174 -6.11 14.57 -9.29
N VAL A 175 -6.36 15.61 -10.06
CA VAL A 175 -5.99 16.99 -9.74
C VAL A 175 -7.26 17.81 -9.62
N ASP A 176 -7.57 18.27 -8.41
CA ASP A 176 -8.75 19.09 -8.16
C ASP A 176 -8.50 20.55 -8.60
N ARG A 177 -9.59 21.29 -8.83
CA ARG A 177 -9.56 22.67 -9.36
C ARG A 177 -8.67 23.64 -8.56
N ASN A 178 -8.49 23.39 -7.27
CA ASN A 178 -7.73 24.26 -6.36
C ASN A 178 -6.24 23.89 -6.28
N ALA A 179 -5.82 22.77 -6.87
CA ALA A 179 -4.46 22.24 -6.79
C ALA A 179 -3.52 22.91 -7.80
N ASP A 180 -3.44 24.25 -7.75
CA ASP A 180 -2.61 25.05 -8.65
C ASP A 180 -1.13 24.67 -8.53
N GLY A 181 -0.46 24.48 -9.67
CA GLY A 181 0.94 24.05 -9.71
C GLY A 181 1.21 22.60 -9.29
N ALA A 182 0.18 21.74 -9.20
CA ALA A 182 0.36 20.32 -8.91
C ALA A 182 1.23 19.61 -9.94
N ARG A 183 2.03 18.63 -9.50
CA ARG A 183 2.93 17.84 -10.36
C ARG A 183 2.80 16.36 -10.05
N ASN A 184 2.77 15.53 -11.10
CA ASN A 184 2.84 14.08 -10.99
C ASN A 184 3.94 13.53 -11.90
N TYR A 185 4.62 12.50 -11.44
CA TYR A 185 5.43 11.61 -12.27
C TYR A 185 5.02 10.17 -11.99
N THR A 186 4.70 9.41 -13.05
CA THR A 186 4.30 8.00 -12.97
C THR A 186 5.15 7.16 -13.91
N GLN A 187 5.72 6.06 -13.41
CA GLN A 187 6.54 5.10 -14.16
C GLN A 187 6.23 3.65 -13.79
#